data_AF-A0A9P6KAV3-F1
#
_entry.id   AF-A0A9P6KAV3-F1
#
_cell.length_a   1.000
_cell.length_b   1.000
_cell.length_c   1.000
_cell.angle_alpha   90.00
_cell.angle_beta   90.00
_cell.angle_gamma   90.00
#
_symmetry.space_group_name_H-M   'P 1'
#
loop_
_entity.id
_entity.type
_entity.pdbx_description
1 polymer ?
#
loop_
_entity_poly.entity_id
_entity_poly.type
_entity_poly.pdbx_seq_one_letter_code
_entity_poly.pdbx_strand_id
1 'polypeptide(L)'
;MDSILSFVRSHPYFATGGFALAAYMALVRHLRYQRIRRLQRKYPDPTLPLRNYEVAREVAASIIELDFPYITVVALEFALFKTYAIPTISKILASTKQFTGKCLKRVDDTTLILLEMTETFSRNKRRELIEGKTDPKEVENDTHRSHVATERLNFIHGHYNIKQDDYLYTLSLFVSDPNEFIGRFEWRPLTRLEQN
;
A
#
# COMPACT_ATOMS: atom_id res chain seq x y z
N MET A 1 -36.31 -16.92 -27.17
CA MET A 1 -36.37 -15.57 -26.56
C MET A 1 -37.72 -15.32 -25.86
N ASP A 2 -38.83 -15.83 -26.41
CA ASP A 2 -40.19 -15.62 -25.87
C ASP A 2 -40.48 -16.30 -24.52
N SER A 3 -39.86 -17.44 -24.24
CA SER A 3 -39.98 -18.13 -22.94
C SER A 3 -39.34 -17.34 -21.78
N ILE A 4 -38.25 -16.63 -22.04
CA ILE A 4 -37.57 -15.81 -21.02
C ILE A 4 -38.36 -14.53 -20.74
N LEU A 5 -38.85 -13.87 -21.79
CA LEU A 5 -39.62 -12.64 -21.66
C LEU A 5 -40.97 -12.86 -20.96
N SER A 6 -41.64 -13.99 -21.19
CA SER A 6 -42.86 -14.37 -20.48
C SER A 6 -42.62 -14.75 -19.01
N PHE A 7 -41.50 -15.42 -18.71
CA PHE A 7 -41.09 -15.72 -17.34
C PHE A 7 -40.79 -14.45 -16.52
N VAL A 8 -40.05 -13.50 -17.10
CA VAL A 8 -39.73 -12.21 -16.46
C VAL A 8 -40.96 -11.35 -16.22
N ARG A 9 -41.92 -11.35 -17.17
CA ARG A 9 -43.21 -10.64 -17.00
C ARG A 9 -44.09 -11.25 -15.91
N SER A 10 -44.06 -12.57 -15.75
CA SER A 10 -44.86 -13.27 -14.72
C SER A 10 -44.24 -13.20 -13.32
N HIS A 11 -42.96 -12.86 -13.20
CA HIS A 11 -42.25 -12.78 -11.92
C HIS A 11 -41.51 -11.43 -11.78
N PRO A 12 -42.24 -10.34 -11.48
CA PRO A 12 -41.70 -8.98 -11.45
C PRO A 12 -40.53 -8.79 -10.46
N TYR A 13 -40.46 -9.63 -9.41
CA TYR A 13 -39.37 -9.63 -8.43
C TYR A 13 -37.99 -9.99 -9.03
N PHE A 14 -37.93 -10.81 -10.08
CA PHE A 14 -36.66 -11.09 -10.77
C PHE A 14 -36.20 -9.92 -11.63
N ALA A 15 -37.14 -9.19 -12.24
CA ALA A 15 -36.82 -7.99 -13.00
C ALA A 15 -36.29 -6.87 -12.09
N THR A 16 -36.96 -6.64 -10.95
CA THR A 16 -36.52 -5.64 -9.97
C THR A 16 -35.22 -6.05 -9.27
N GLY A 17 -35.08 -7.33 -8.90
CA GLY A 17 -33.84 -7.86 -8.33
C GLY A 17 -32.66 -7.78 -9.30
N GLY A 18 -32.86 -8.11 -10.57
CA GLY A 18 -31.85 -7.98 -11.62
C GLY A 18 -31.42 -6.53 -11.84
N PHE A 19 -32.37 -5.60 -11.89
CA PHE A 19 -32.06 -4.17 -11.99
C PHE A 19 -31.30 -3.66 -10.76
N ALA A 20 -31.73 -4.03 -9.55
CA ALA A 20 -31.07 -3.64 -8.31
C ALA A 20 -29.62 -4.14 -8.26
N LEU A 21 -29.37 -5.39 -8.66
CA LEU A 21 -28.03 -5.96 -8.76
C LEU A 21 -27.18 -5.21 -9.81
N ALA A 22 -27.72 -4.95 -11.00
CA ALA A 22 -26.99 -4.22 -12.04
C ALA A 22 -26.66 -2.79 -11.60
N ALA A 23 -27.60 -2.08 -10.98
CA ALA A 23 -27.40 -0.75 -10.44
C ALA A 23 -26.35 -0.76 -9.32
N TYR A 24 -26.41 -1.73 -8.41
CA TYR A 24 -25.42 -1.91 -7.36
C TYR A 24 -24.01 -2.15 -7.94
N MET A 25 -23.87 -3.07 -8.91
CA MET A 25 -22.58 -3.36 -9.56
C MET A 25 -22.03 -2.14 -10.31
N ALA A 26 -22.89 -1.37 -10.99
CA ALA A 26 -22.50 -0.13 -11.65
C ALA A 26 -22.03 0.93 -10.63
N LEU A 27 -22.74 1.07 -9.51
CA LEU A 27 -22.36 1.97 -8.42
C LEU A 27 -21.03 1.56 -7.79
N VAL A 28 -20.86 0.28 -7.44
CA VAL A 28 -19.61 -0.27 -6.88
C VAL A 28 -18.45 -0.02 -7.84
N ARG A 29 -18.62 -0.33 -9.13
CA ARG A 29 -17.61 -0.05 -10.16
C ARG A 29 -17.32 1.44 -10.26
N HIS A 30 -18.34 2.30 -10.23
CA HIS A 30 -18.14 3.74 -10.28
C HIS A 30 -17.31 4.22 -9.09
N LEU A 31 -17.68 3.84 -7.86
CA LEU A 31 -17.03 4.26 -6.62
C LEU A 31 -15.60 3.72 -6.52
N ARG A 32 -15.37 2.43 -6.83
CA ARG A 32 -14.02 1.82 -6.80
C ARG A 32 -13.03 2.56 -7.71
N TYR A 33 -13.46 2.95 -8.91
CA TYR A 33 -12.59 3.68 -9.84
C TYR A 33 -12.61 5.20 -9.63
N GLN A 34 -13.42 5.72 -8.70
CA GLN A 34 -13.55 7.17 -8.51
C GLN A 34 -12.21 7.78 -8.06
N ARG A 35 -11.51 7.11 -7.13
CA ARG A 35 -10.26 7.60 -6.54
C ARG A 35 -9.14 7.65 -7.58
N ILE A 36 -8.88 6.53 -8.26
CA ILE A 36 -7.83 6.49 -9.29
C ILE A 36 -8.11 7.47 -10.44
N ARG A 37 -9.37 7.63 -10.86
CA ARG A 37 -9.73 8.66 -11.87
C ARG A 37 -9.48 10.08 -11.38
N ARG A 38 -9.64 10.37 -10.08
CA ARG A 38 -9.31 11.68 -9.50
C ARG A 38 -7.79 11.90 -9.50
N LEU A 39 -7.01 10.90 -9.10
CA LEU A 39 -5.54 10.97 -9.11
C LEU A 39 -4.99 11.17 -10.53
N GLN A 40 -5.47 10.42 -11.52
CA GLN A 40 -5.03 10.57 -12.90
C GLN A 40 -5.42 11.93 -13.52
N ARG A 41 -6.52 12.55 -13.06
CA ARG A 41 -6.86 13.92 -13.46
C ARG A 41 -5.99 14.97 -12.77
N LYS A 42 -5.65 14.74 -11.49
CA LYS A 42 -4.75 15.60 -10.72
C LYS A 42 -3.33 15.54 -11.25
N TYR A 43 -2.90 14.36 -11.68
CA TYR A 43 -1.57 14.06 -12.22
C TYR A 43 -1.67 13.38 -13.59
N PRO A 44 -1.90 14.14 -14.68
CA PRO A 44 -2.01 13.58 -16.02
C PRO A 44 -0.70 12.98 -16.55
N ASP A 45 0.45 13.47 -16.08
CA ASP A 45 1.76 12.89 -16.39
C ASP A 45 2.06 11.73 -15.44
N PRO A 46 2.04 10.46 -15.92
CA PRO A 46 2.28 9.31 -15.07
C PRO A 46 3.73 9.20 -14.58
N THR A 47 4.68 9.94 -15.16
CA THR A 47 6.10 9.91 -14.76
C THR A 47 6.44 10.93 -13.68
N LEU A 48 5.48 11.77 -13.28
CA LEU A 48 5.68 12.79 -12.26
C LEU A 48 6.14 12.23 -10.89
N PRO A 49 5.61 11.10 -10.38
CA PRO A 49 6.11 10.49 -9.14
C PRO A 49 7.63 10.23 -9.13
N LEU A 50 8.19 9.78 -10.26
CA LEU A 50 9.62 9.47 -10.40
C LEU A 50 10.55 10.68 -10.19
N ARG A 51 10.01 11.89 -10.29
CA ARG A 51 10.76 13.15 -10.16
C ARG A 51 10.20 14.11 -9.11
N ASN A 52 9.14 13.70 -8.42
CA ASN A 52 8.51 14.49 -7.37
C ASN A 52 8.07 13.58 -6.21
N TYR A 53 8.86 13.61 -5.15
CA TYR A 53 8.67 12.78 -3.96
C TYR A 53 7.32 13.00 -3.27
N GLU A 54 6.81 14.24 -3.22
CA GLU A 54 5.51 14.52 -2.59
C GLU A 54 4.35 13.91 -3.39
N VAL A 55 4.44 13.93 -4.72
CA VAL A 55 3.46 13.26 -5.58
C VAL A 55 3.55 11.74 -5.43
N ALA A 56 4.77 11.18 -5.41
CA ALA A 56 4.97 9.75 -5.17
C ALA A 56 4.36 9.30 -3.84
N ARG A 57 4.55 10.08 -2.77
CA ARG A 57 3.97 9.79 -1.45
C ARG A 57 2.46 9.82 -1.45
N GLU A 58 1.84 10.80 -2.10
CA GLU A 58 0.37 10.85 -2.23
C GLU A 58 -0.18 9.65 -3.01
N VAL A 59 0.44 9.31 -4.14
CA VAL A 59 0.03 8.18 -4.97
C VAL A 59 0.21 6.86 -4.21
N ALA A 60 1.36 6.64 -3.58
CA ALA A 60 1.64 5.46 -2.77
C ALA A 60 0.66 5.33 -1.60
N ALA A 61 0.37 6.41 -0.87
CA ALA A 61 -0.61 6.41 0.20
C ALA A 61 -2.01 5.99 -0.29
N SER A 62 -2.43 6.46 -1.48
CA SER A 62 -3.71 6.04 -2.05
C SER A 62 -3.77 4.54 -2.36
N ILE A 63 -2.66 3.95 -2.77
CA ILE A 63 -2.57 2.50 -3.04
C ILE A 63 -2.62 1.73 -1.72
N ILE A 64 -1.70 2.07 -0.81
CA ILE A 64 -1.37 1.29 0.39
C ILE A 64 -2.42 1.46 1.49
N GLU A 65 -3.08 2.61 1.61
CA GLU A 65 -4.03 2.83 2.71
C GLU A 65 -5.49 2.78 2.27
N LEU A 66 -5.78 2.93 0.98
CA LEU A 66 -7.14 3.16 0.52
C LEU A 66 -7.65 2.18 -0.54
N ASP A 67 -6.87 1.84 -1.57
CA ASP A 67 -7.32 0.96 -2.65
C ASP A 67 -7.01 -0.51 -2.37
N PHE A 68 -5.80 -0.81 -1.87
CA PHE A 68 -5.26 -2.16 -1.72
C PHE A 68 -4.53 -2.41 -0.39
N PRO A 69 -5.08 -2.00 0.78
CA PRO A 69 -4.34 -2.08 2.04
C PRO A 69 -4.02 -3.50 2.47
N TYR A 70 -5.01 -4.39 2.39
CA TYR A 70 -4.84 -5.78 2.84
C TYR A 70 -3.79 -6.52 2.00
N ILE A 71 -3.92 -6.50 0.67
CA ILE A 71 -3.00 -7.24 -0.19
C ILE A 71 -1.57 -6.67 -0.15
N THR A 72 -1.42 -5.36 0.09
CA THR A 72 -0.09 -4.75 0.24
C THR A 72 0.61 -5.34 1.47
N VAL A 73 -0.08 -5.44 2.61
CA VAL A 73 0.48 -6.06 3.82
C VAL A 73 0.86 -7.51 3.56
N VAL A 74 -0.05 -8.30 2.95
CA VAL A 74 0.23 -9.70 2.61
C VAL A 74 1.44 -9.82 1.67
N ALA A 75 1.55 -8.97 0.66
CA ALA A 75 2.67 -8.96 -0.26
C ALA A 75 4.00 -8.67 0.45
N LEU A 76 4.02 -7.71 1.37
CA LEU A 76 5.22 -7.37 2.16
C LEU A 76 5.60 -8.47 3.16
N GLU A 77 4.64 -9.20 3.73
CA GLU A 77 4.93 -10.39 4.54
C GLU A 77 5.62 -11.47 3.71
N PHE A 78 5.13 -11.74 2.49
CA PHE A 78 5.77 -12.66 1.55
C PHE A 78 7.15 -12.17 1.09
N ALA A 79 7.33 -10.87 0.87
CA ALA A 79 8.62 -10.27 0.59
C ALA A 79 9.62 -10.59 1.71
N LEU A 80 9.22 -10.44 2.98
CA LEU A 80 10.06 -10.79 4.12
C LEU A 80 10.38 -12.29 4.15
N PHE A 81 9.40 -13.17 3.92
CA PHE A 81 9.65 -14.61 3.84
C PHE A 81 10.70 -14.99 2.80
N LYS A 82 10.71 -14.33 1.62
CA LYS A 82 11.75 -14.55 0.59
C LYS A 82 13.14 -14.22 1.12
N THR A 83 13.29 -13.13 1.89
CA THR A 83 14.60 -12.78 2.48
C THR A 83 15.10 -13.82 3.49
N TYR A 84 14.19 -14.54 4.15
CA TYR A 84 14.56 -15.60 5.12
C TYR A 84 15.14 -16.84 4.43
N ALA A 85 14.90 -17.01 3.13
CA ALA A 85 15.48 -18.10 2.35
C ALA A 85 16.92 -17.81 1.88
N ILE A 86 17.43 -16.59 2.08
CA ILE A 86 18.80 -16.21 1.68
C ILE A 86 19.77 -16.52 2.83
N PRO A 87 20.82 -17.35 2.61
CA PRO A 87 21.73 -17.77 3.69
C PRO A 87 22.45 -16.62 4.41
N THR A 88 22.84 -15.56 3.70
CA THR A 88 23.53 -14.40 4.27
C THR A 88 22.62 -13.58 5.18
N ILE A 89 21.37 -13.37 4.77
CA ILE A 89 20.35 -12.65 5.56
C ILE A 89 19.90 -13.50 6.75
N SER A 90 19.48 -14.75 6.49
CA SER A 90 18.93 -15.65 7.51
C SER A 90 19.91 -15.93 8.66
N LYS A 91 21.22 -16.04 8.39
CA LYS A 91 22.24 -16.19 9.43
C LYS A 91 22.26 -14.99 10.39
N ILE A 92 22.15 -13.77 9.88
CA ILE A 92 22.06 -12.56 10.70
C ILE A 92 20.77 -12.61 11.52
N LEU A 93 19.62 -12.82 10.87
CA LEU A 93 18.31 -12.86 11.53
C LEU A 93 18.26 -13.91 12.65
N ALA A 94 18.76 -15.12 12.39
CA ALA A 94 18.84 -16.19 13.38
C ALA A 94 19.77 -15.83 14.56
N SER A 95 20.92 -15.20 14.28
CA SER A 95 21.88 -14.80 15.33
C SER A 95 21.30 -13.78 16.31
N THR A 96 20.34 -12.94 15.87
CA THR A 96 19.69 -11.96 16.74
C THR A 96 18.76 -12.59 17.80
N LYS A 97 18.32 -13.84 17.58
CA LYS A 97 17.32 -14.56 18.38
C LYS A 97 15.97 -13.83 18.53
N GLN A 98 15.71 -12.77 17.75
CA GLN A 98 14.49 -11.97 17.91
C GLN A 98 13.24 -12.71 17.41
N PHE A 99 13.36 -13.55 16.38
CA PHE A 99 12.22 -14.35 15.88
C PHE A 99 11.76 -15.45 16.83
N THR A 100 12.62 -15.89 17.76
CA THR A 100 12.28 -16.93 18.74
C THR A 100 12.00 -16.34 20.13
N GLY A 101 12.74 -15.31 20.54
CA GLY A 101 12.64 -14.76 21.89
C GLY A 101 11.71 -13.55 22.04
N LYS A 102 11.60 -12.69 21.00
CA LYS A 102 10.86 -11.41 21.07
C LYS A 102 10.11 -11.12 19.78
N CYS A 103 9.47 -12.14 19.21
CA CYS A 103 8.90 -12.08 17.86
C CYS A 103 7.89 -10.94 17.70
N LEU A 104 6.90 -10.87 18.59
CA LEU A 104 5.86 -9.83 18.54
C LEU A 104 6.45 -8.43 18.64
N LYS A 105 7.33 -8.19 19.62
CA LYS A 105 8.01 -6.91 19.77
C LYS A 105 8.79 -6.53 18.50
N ARG A 106 9.49 -7.49 17.89
CA ARG A 106 10.25 -7.24 16.64
C ARG A 106 9.33 -6.82 15.50
N VAL A 107 8.17 -7.47 15.37
CA VAL A 107 7.16 -7.11 14.37
C VAL A 107 6.64 -5.69 14.64
N ASP A 108 6.24 -5.39 15.88
CA ASP A 108 5.76 -4.06 16.28
C ASP A 108 6.80 -2.97 16.03
N ASP A 109 8.06 -3.18 16.45
CA ASP A 109 9.17 -2.24 16.22
C ASP A 109 9.38 -1.99 14.72
N THR A 110 9.32 -3.05 13.89
CA THR A 110 9.49 -2.94 12.43
C THR A 110 8.36 -2.12 11.83
N THR A 111 7.11 -2.44 12.18
CA THR A 111 5.93 -1.72 11.70
C THR A 111 5.99 -0.24 12.08
N LEU A 112 6.30 0.08 13.33
CA LEU A 112 6.41 1.47 13.77
C LEU A 112 7.47 2.24 12.98
N ILE A 113 8.67 1.68 12.81
CA ILE A 113 9.73 2.34 12.04
C ILE A 113 9.28 2.59 10.59
N LEU A 114 8.68 1.59 9.93
CA LEU A 114 8.22 1.72 8.56
C LEU A 114 7.10 2.77 8.43
N LEU A 115 6.12 2.76 9.35
CA LEU A 115 5.04 3.74 9.36
C LEU A 115 5.56 5.17 9.57
N GLU A 116 6.52 5.38 10.48
CA GLU A 116 7.13 6.71 10.64
C GLU A 116 7.85 7.17 9.37
N MET A 117 8.47 6.25 8.64
CA MET A 117 9.14 6.57 7.37
C MET A 117 8.13 6.98 6.28
N THR A 118 6.97 6.33 6.19
CA THR A 118 6.08 6.40 5.00
C THR A 118 4.74 7.11 5.20
N GLU A 119 4.16 7.17 6.40
CA GLU A 119 2.77 7.66 6.63
C GLU A 119 2.60 9.18 6.62
N THR A 120 3.70 9.93 6.54
CA THR A 120 3.71 11.39 6.73
C THR A 120 2.66 12.12 5.87
N PHE A 121 2.38 11.66 4.64
CA PHE A 121 1.32 12.26 3.79
C PHE A 121 -0.07 12.03 4.39
N SER A 122 -0.40 10.77 4.68
CA SER A 122 -1.72 10.37 5.17
C SER A 122 -2.02 10.92 6.55
N ARG A 123 -1.00 10.97 7.41
CA ARG A 123 -1.11 11.58 8.74
C ARG A 123 -1.44 13.06 8.65
N ASN A 124 -0.71 13.81 7.82
CA ASN A 124 -1.01 15.22 7.54
C ASN A 124 -2.41 15.40 6.96
N LYS A 125 -2.79 14.58 5.96
CA LYS A 125 -4.10 14.68 5.33
C LYS A 125 -5.25 14.36 6.29
N ARG A 126 -5.08 13.36 7.15
CA ARG A 126 -6.07 13.02 8.18
C ARG A 126 -6.27 14.16 9.17
N ARG A 127 -5.18 14.79 9.63
CA ARG A 127 -5.25 15.97 10.51
C ARG A 127 -5.96 17.13 9.83
N GLU A 128 -5.62 17.43 8.58
CA GLU A 128 -6.29 18.47 7.78
C GLU A 128 -7.81 18.22 7.67
N LEU A 129 -8.23 16.97 7.46
CA LEU A 129 -9.65 16.62 7.35
C LEU A 129 -10.41 16.76 8.68
N ILE A 130 -9.76 16.53 9.81
CA ILE A 130 -10.38 16.62 11.15
C ILE A 130 -10.42 18.08 11.62
N GLU A 131 -9.33 18.81 11.44
CA GLU A 131 -9.16 20.16 11.99
C GLU A 131 -9.58 21.26 11.00
N GLY A 132 -9.74 20.94 9.71
CA GLY A 132 -10.07 21.88 8.65
C GLY A 132 -8.91 22.82 8.25
N LYS A 133 -7.70 22.57 8.75
CA LYS A 133 -6.50 23.37 8.46
C LYS A 133 -5.24 22.51 8.46
N THR A 134 -4.20 22.99 7.78
CA THR A 134 -2.85 22.42 7.86
C THR A 134 -2.01 23.30 8.79
N ASP A 135 -1.38 22.69 9.80
CA ASP A 135 -0.38 23.37 10.63
C ASP A 135 1.03 23.08 10.07
N PRO A 136 1.76 24.11 9.57
CA PRO A 136 3.09 23.92 9.02
C PRO A 136 4.08 23.29 10.00
N LYS A 137 3.96 23.59 11.30
CA LYS A 137 4.83 23.03 12.33
C LYS A 137 4.62 21.52 12.48
N GLU A 138 3.38 21.08 12.36
CA GLU A 138 3.03 19.68 12.43
C GLU A 138 3.46 18.89 11.18
N VAL A 139 3.45 19.52 10.01
CA VAL A 139 4.02 18.96 8.78
C VAL A 139 5.53 18.80 8.89
N GLU A 140 6.21 19.81 9.45
CA GLU A 140 7.66 19.78 9.72
C GLU A 140 8.00 18.67 10.73
N ASN A 141 7.25 18.57 11.83
CA ASN A 141 7.42 17.52 12.83
C ASN A 141 7.32 16.11 12.23
N ASP A 142 6.32 15.86 11.38
CA ASP A 142 6.16 14.55 10.73
C ASP A 142 7.30 14.26 9.75
N THR A 143 7.79 15.27 9.03
CA THR A 143 8.95 15.13 8.14
C THR A 143 10.19 14.78 8.96
N HIS A 144 10.42 15.47 10.07
CA HIS A 144 11.51 15.18 11.00
C HIS A 144 11.44 13.73 11.53
N ARG A 145 10.25 13.25 11.93
CA ARG A 145 10.06 11.87 12.39
C ARG A 145 10.43 10.84 11.33
N SER A 146 10.08 11.07 10.05
CA SER A 146 10.46 10.18 8.94
C SER A 146 11.99 10.09 8.77
N HIS A 147 12.70 11.22 8.87
CA HIS A 147 14.16 11.24 8.85
C HIS A 147 14.78 10.50 10.04
N VAL A 148 14.31 10.77 11.27
CA VAL A 148 14.78 10.09 12.48
C VAL A 148 14.54 8.58 12.41
N ALA A 149 13.40 8.14 11.88
CA ALA A 149 13.11 6.72 11.71
C ALA A 149 14.08 6.06 10.71
N THR A 150 14.38 6.74 9.61
CA THR A 150 15.36 6.28 8.61
C THR A 150 16.76 6.18 9.20
N GLU A 151 17.22 7.21 9.91
CA GLU A 151 18.51 7.22 10.61
C GLU A 151 18.58 6.13 11.68
N ARG A 152 17.50 5.91 12.42
CA ARG A 152 17.40 4.87 13.44
C ARG A 152 17.52 3.48 12.83
N LEU A 153 16.87 3.23 11.70
CA LEU A 153 16.98 1.96 10.97
C LEU A 153 18.42 1.73 10.50
N ASN A 154 19.03 2.75 9.89
CA ASN A 154 20.43 2.70 9.45
C ASN A 154 21.40 2.44 10.60
N PHE A 155 21.20 3.09 11.75
CA PHE A 155 21.97 2.84 12.96
C PHE A 155 21.85 1.38 13.41
N ILE A 156 20.63 0.82 13.47
CA ILE A 156 20.41 -0.59 13.85
C ILE A 156 21.11 -1.52 12.85
N HIS A 157 20.93 -1.29 11.55
CA HIS A 157 21.55 -2.08 10.49
C HIS A 157 23.07 -2.01 10.51
N GLY A 158 23.66 -0.86 10.86
CA GLY A 158 25.11 -0.65 10.94
C GLY A 158 25.84 -1.52 11.98
N HIS A 159 25.12 -2.17 12.90
CA HIS A 159 25.70 -3.14 13.85
C HIS A 159 25.94 -4.51 13.22
N TYR A 160 25.46 -4.75 12.00
CA TYR A 160 25.53 -6.03 11.32
C TYR A 160 26.24 -5.89 9.98
N ASN A 161 26.95 -6.94 9.57
CA ASN A 161 27.60 -7.00 8.26
C ASN A 161 26.59 -7.38 7.17
N ILE A 162 25.64 -6.48 6.89
CA ILE A 162 24.64 -6.64 5.82
C ILE A 162 25.31 -6.30 4.49
N LYS A 163 25.29 -7.23 3.54
CA LYS A 163 25.87 -6.99 2.21
C LYS A 163 25.01 -6.00 1.43
N GLN A 164 25.65 -5.21 0.57
CA GLN A 164 24.93 -4.28 -0.30
C GLN A 164 23.90 -4.99 -1.19
N ASP A 165 24.24 -6.16 -1.73
CA ASP A 165 23.33 -6.96 -2.55
C ASP A 165 22.11 -7.46 -1.75
N ASP A 166 22.31 -7.85 -0.49
CA ASP A 166 21.21 -8.28 0.40
C ASP A 166 20.28 -7.09 0.72
N TYR A 167 20.85 -5.89 0.90
CA TYR A 167 20.10 -4.66 1.13
C TYR A 167 19.27 -4.26 -0.10
N LEU A 168 19.90 -4.24 -1.28
CA LEU A 168 19.23 -3.91 -2.54
C LEU A 168 18.16 -4.95 -2.90
N TYR A 169 18.44 -6.23 -2.70
CA TYR A 169 17.46 -7.29 -2.89
C TYR A 169 16.24 -7.07 -1.98
N THR A 170 16.46 -6.84 -0.69
CA THR A 170 15.38 -6.61 0.27
C THR A 170 14.54 -5.39 -0.12
N LEU A 171 15.17 -4.25 -0.43
CA LEU A 171 14.45 -3.05 -0.87
C LEU A 171 13.68 -3.28 -2.17
N SER A 172 14.23 -4.02 -3.13
CA SER A 172 13.55 -4.31 -4.39
C SER A 172 12.25 -5.08 -4.19
N LEU A 173 12.18 -5.98 -3.20
CA LEU A 173 10.96 -6.70 -2.87
C LEU A 173 9.87 -5.78 -2.31
N PHE A 174 10.23 -4.78 -1.50
CA PHE A 174 9.27 -3.81 -0.97
C PHE A 174 8.60 -2.96 -2.07
N VAL A 175 9.28 -2.80 -3.21
CA VAL A 175 8.74 -2.08 -4.37
C VAL A 175 7.98 -3.01 -5.32
N SER A 176 8.54 -4.18 -5.62
CA SER A 176 8.04 -5.07 -6.66
C SER A 176 6.93 -6.01 -6.21
N ASP A 177 7.02 -6.58 -5.00
CA ASP A 177 6.05 -7.58 -4.53
C ASP A 177 4.63 -7.01 -4.42
N PRO A 178 4.40 -5.80 -3.86
CA PRO A 178 3.05 -5.22 -3.83
C PRO A 178 2.43 -5.06 -5.23
N ASN A 179 3.19 -4.55 -6.21
CA ASN A 179 2.72 -4.37 -7.58
C ASN A 179 2.37 -5.73 -8.22
N GLU A 180 3.22 -6.75 -8.03
CA GLU A 180 2.97 -8.09 -8.56
C GLU A 180 1.73 -8.74 -7.93
N PHE A 181 1.59 -8.67 -6.59
CA PHE A 181 0.45 -9.24 -5.89
C PHE A 181 -0.86 -8.55 -6.26
N ILE A 182 -0.87 -7.22 -6.34
CA ILE A 182 -2.04 -6.46 -6.79
C ILE A 182 -2.42 -6.89 -8.22
N GLY A 183 -1.47 -6.97 -9.14
CA GLY A 183 -1.72 -7.39 -10.52
C GLY A 183 -2.29 -8.82 -10.64
N ARG A 184 -1.98 -9.71 -9.69
CA ARG A 184 -2.42 -11.11 -9.70
C ARG A 184 -3.74 -11.35 -8.96
N PHE A 185 -3.95 -10.69 -7.83
CA PHE A 185 -4.99 -11.06 -6.87
C PHE A 185 -6.08 -10.00 -6.67
N GLU A 186 -5.87 -8.77 -7.12
CA GLU A 186 -6.85 -7.70 -6.92
C GLU A 186 -7.78 -7.46 -8.11
N TRP A 187 -8.83 -6.70 -7.84
CA TRP A 187 -9.89 -6.39 -8.81
C TRP A 187 -9.46 -5.47 -9.97
N ARG A 188 -8.23 -4.92 -9.92
CA ARG A 188 -7.58 -4.24 -11.05
C ARG A 188 -6.05 -4.23 -10.87
N PRO A 189 -5.28 -4.13 -11.96
CA PRO A 189 -3.86 -3.82 -11.86
C PRO A 189 -3.64 -2.35 -11.47
N LEU A 190 -2.41 -2.04 -11.03
CA LEU A 190 -1.93 -0.66 -10.89
C LEU A 190 -1.84 0.01 -12.27
N THR A 191 -2.18 1.30 -12.30
CA THR A 191 -1.98 2.15 -13.47
C THR A 191 -0.51 2.57 -13.58
N ARG A 192 -0.10 3.11 -14.75
CA ARG A 192 1.27 3.61 -14.92
C ARG A 192 1.66 4.70 -13.92
N LEU A 193 0.70 5.53 -13.51
CA LEU A 193 0.92 6.55 -12.47
C LEU A 193 1.23 5.91 -11.11
N GLU A 194 0.61 4.78 -10.80
CA GLU A 194 0.76 4.07 -9.53
C GLU A 194 1.99 3.16 -9.48
N GLN A 195 2.49 2.73 -10.64
CA GLN A 195 3.70 1.91 -10.76
C GLN A 195 5.00 2.74 -10.71
N ASN A 196 4.89 4.04 -11.00
CA ASN A 196 5.97 5.00 -11.07
C ASN A 196 6.07 5.77 -9.75
#